data_AF-U3A553-F1
#
_entry.id   AF-U3A553-F1
#
_cell.length_a   1.000
_cell.length_b   1.000
_cell.length_c   1.000
_cell.angle_alpha   90.00
_cell.angle_beta   90.00
_cell.angle_gamma   90.00
#
_symmetry.space_group_name_H-M   'P 1'
#
loop_
_entity.id
_entity.type
_entity.pdbx_description
1 polymer ?
#
loop_
_entity_poly.entity_id
_entity_poly.type
_entity_poly.pdbx_seq_one_letter_code
_entity_poly.pdbx_strand_id
1 'polypeptide(L)'
;MSVEMGTLASPDCLQRYGRPQHPKQLGQHHCLLGSVTRWNFVHHCSGEPFDIQLQGHLHCKNGRVLVKGAVNGNGIVRVPRIYCQSHIDAGEQEEVFEQ
;
A
#
# COMPACT_ATOMS: atom_id res chain seq x y z
N MET A 1 -4.02 20.85 6.84
CA MET A 1 -3.94 20.01 5.62
C MET A 1 -3.61 18.60 6.09
N SER A 2 -4.57 17.68 5.98
CA SER A 2 -4.37 16.28 6.31
C SER A 2 -3.75 15.59 5.10
N VAL A 3 -2.70 14.81 5.31
CA VAL A 3 -2.08 14.02 4.24
C VAL A 3 -2.86 12.72 4.10
N GLU A 4 -3.46 12.51 2.94
CA GLU A 4 -4.20 11.30 2.62
C GLU A 4 -3.23 10.14 2.34
N MET A 5 -3.46 8.98 2.97
CA MET A 5 -2.63 7.80 2.82
C MET A 5 -3.29 6.84 1.83
N GLY A 6 -2.54 6.42 0.79
CA GLY A 6 -2.99 5.40 -0.16
C GLY A 6 -2.30 4.06 0.10
N THR A 7 -3.02 2.95 -0.12
CA THR A 7 -2.45 1.60 -0.15
C THR A 7 -2.44 1.13 -1.60
N LEU A 8 -1.24 0.97 -2.17
CA LEU A 8 -1.02 0.94 -3.61
C LEU A 8 -0.12 -0.23 -4.00
N ALA A 9 -0.34 -0.77 -5.20
CA ALA A 9 0.51 -1.78 -5.81
C ALA A 9 0.47 -1.63 -7.33
N SER A 10 1.43 -2.22 -8.05
CA SER A 10 1.30 -2.32 -9.51
C SER A 10 0.27 -3.38 -9.89
N PRO A 11 -0.36 -3.25 -11.07
CA PRO A 11 -1.26 -4.27 -11.60
C PRO A 11 -0.58 -5.65 -11.70
N ASP A 12 0.68 -5.70 -12.12
CA ASP A 12 1.49 -6.93 -12.19
C ASP A 12 1.63 -7.61 -10.82
N CYS A 13 1.90 -6.83 -9.76
CA CYS A 13 1.98 -7.36 -8.40
C CYS A 13 0.67 -8.02 -7.98
N LEU A 14 -0.46 -7.38 -8.25
CA LEU A 14 -1.79 -7.88 -7.86
C LEU A 14 -2.20 -9.09 -8.70
N GLN A 15 -1.81 -9.14 -9.98
CA GLN A 15 -2.02 -10.31 -10.83
C GLN A 15 -1.20 -11.51 -10.35
N ARG A 16 0.06 -11.29 -9.95
CA ARG A 16 0.98 -12.34 -9.55
C ARG A 16 0.70 -12.90 -8.15
N TYR A 17 0.37 -12.04 -7.20
CA TYR A 17 0.23 -12.40 -5.78
C TYR A 17 -1.23 -12.42 -5.30
N GLY A 18 -2.18 -12.07 -6.17
CA GLY A 18 -3.58 -11.89 -5.83
C GLY A 18 -3.85 -10.55 -5.13
N ARG A 19 -5.04 -10.00 -5.36
CA ARG A 19 -5.50 -8.78 -4.70
C ARG A 19 -6.08 -9.12 -3.32
N PRO A 20 -5.55 -8.56 -2.21
CA PRO A 20 -6.19 -8.70 -0.91
C PRO A 20 -7.55 -8.00 -0.93
N GLN A 21 -8.55 -8.66 -0.35
CA GLN A 21 -9.92 -8.15 -0.17
C GLN A 21 -10.11 -7.45 1.17
N HIS A 22 -9.21 -7.66 2.13
CA HIS A 22 -9.29 -7.03 3.46
C HIS A 22 -7.89 -6.68 4.00
N PRO A 23 -7.69 -5.54 4.71
CA PRO A 23 -6.39 -5.15 5.27
C PRO A 23 -5.71 -6.22 6.14
N LYS A 24 -6.50 -7.08 6.81
CA LYS A 24 -6.00 -8.26 7.57
C LYS A 24 -5.12 -9.20 6.72
N GLN A 25 -5.41 -9.33 5.43
CA GLN A 25 -4.68 -10.21 4.54
C GLN A 25 -3.28 -9.67 4.20
N LEU A 26 -3.02 -8.37 4.38
CA LEU A 26 -1.72 -7.75 4.11
C LEU A 26 -0.56 -8.41 4.87
N GLY A 27 -0.82 -9.01 6.04
CA GLY A 27 0.18 -9.78 6.78
C GLY A 27 0.69 -11.03 6.05
N GLN A 28 -0.01 -11.47 5.00
CA GLN A 28 0.35 -12.60 4.14
C GLN A 28 0.85 -12.16 2.76
N HIS A 29 0.86 -10.85 2.46
CA HIS A 29 1.32 -10.31 1.18
C HIS A 29 2.70 -9.66 1.30
N HIS A 30 3.33 -9.43 0.14
CA HIS A 30 4.59 -8.71 0.06
C HIS A 30 4.35 -7.21 0.32
N CYS A 31 4.54 -6.77 1.55
CA CYS A 31 4.47 -5.36 1.91
C CYS A 31 5.86 -4.70 1.95
N LEU A 32 5.98 -3.55 1.30
CA LEU A 32 7.16 -2.70 1.32
C LEU A 32 7.01 -1.67 2.44
N LEU A 33 7.81 -1.82 3.50
CA LEU A 33 7.63 -1.06 4.74
C LEU A 33 8.67 0.04 4.89
N GLY A 34 8.19 1.19 5.37
CA GLY A 34 9.05 2.29 5.82
C GLY A 34 9.44 2.13 7.28
N SER A 35 9.74 3.26 7.93
CA SER A 35 9.93 3.30 9.40
C SER A 35 8.64 3.01 10.17
N VAL A 36 7.47 3.21 9.53
CA VAL A 36 6.16 2.94 10.11
C VAL A 36 5.65 1.60 9.59
N THR A 37 5.61 0.61 10.48
CA THR A 37 5.21 -0.77 10.19
C THR A 37 3.81 -1.12 10.69
N ARG A 38 3.21 -0.25 11.52
CA ARG A 38 1.80 -0.31 11.90
C ARG A 38 0.97 0.54 10.95
N TRP A 39 0.07 -0.09 10.20
CA TRP A 39 -0.82 0.59 9.27
C TRP A 39 -2.21 0.68 9.86
N ASN A 40 -2.76 1.90 9.85
CA ASN A 40 -4.10 2.21 10.32
C ASN A 40 -5.04 2.30 9.11
N PHE A 41 -6.19 1.67 9.20
CA PHE A 41 -7.27 1.70 8.23
C PHE A 41 -8.56 2.12 8.93
N VAL A 42 -9.53 2.61 8.17
CA VAL A 42 -10.88 2.88 8.65
C VAL A 42 -11.82 2.19 7.69
N HIS A 43 -12.75 1.39 8.21
CA HIS A 43 -13.73 0.72 7.35
C HIS A 43 -14.73 1.75 6.82
N HIS A 44 -14.89 1.84 5.50
CA HIS A 44 -15.74 2.86 4.87
C HIS A 44 -17.21 2.81 5.32
N CYS A 45 -17.83 1.62 5.41
CA CYS A 45 -19.22 1.50 5.87
C CYS A 45 -19.43 1.74 7.38
N SER A 46 -18.63 1.10 8.25
CA SER A 46 -18.88 1.12 9.71
C SER A 46 -18.15 2.26 10.43
N GLY A 47 -17.15 2.87 9.80
CA GLY A 47 -16.26 3.85 10.43
C GLY A 47 -15.33 3.24 11.49
N GLU A 48 -15.30 1.91 11.64
CA GLU A 48 -14.45 1.27 12.63
C GLU A 48 -12.96 1.39 12.25
N PRO A 49 -12.09 1.83 13.17
CA PRO A 49 -10.66 1.82 12.94
C PRO A 49 -10.14 0.38 12.99
N PHE A 50 -9.20 0.09 12.11
CA PHE A 50 -8.52 -1.20 12.06
C PHE A 50 -7.02 -1.00 11.90
N ASP A 51 -6.26 -1.52 12.86
CA ASP A 51 -4.81 -1.50 12.84
C ASP A 51 -4.24 -2.87 12.53
N ILE A 52 -3.18 -2.89 11.73
CA ILE A 52 -2.37 -4.08 11.50
C ILE A 52 -0.88 -3.78 11.66
N GLN A 53 -0.21 -4.62 12.43
CA GLN A 53 1.24 -4.66 12.51
C GLN A 53 1.76 -5.58 11.40
N LEU A 54 2.52 -5.02 10.46
CA LEU A 54 3.11 -5.79 9.38
C LEU A 54 4.56 -6.17 9.72
N GLN A 55 4.97 -7.33 9.20
CA GLN A 55 6.36 -7.74 9.11
C GLN A 55 6.71 -7.78 7.63
N GLY A 56 7.38 -6.72 7.17
CA GLY A 56 7.63 -6.51 5.74
C GLY A 56 8.81 -7.34 5.26
N HIS A 57 8.74 -7.78 4.00
CA HIS A 57 9.84 -8.46 3.32
C HIS A 57 10.97 -7.49 2.95
N LEU A 58 10.67 -6.19 2.83
CA LEU A 58 11.62 -5.12 2.57
C LEU A 58 11.36 -3.94 3.51
N HIS A 59 12.41 -3.44 4.16
CA HIS A 59 12.38 -2.20 4.92
C HIS A 59 13.24 -1.13 4.24
N CYS A 60 12.65 -0.01 3.85
CA CYS A 60 13.36 1.13 3.29
C CYS A 60 12.83 2.45 3.86
N LYS A 61 13.71 3.26 4.46
CA LYS A 61 13.32 4.54 5.07
C LYS A 61 13.03 5.65 4.03
N ASN A 62 13.22 5.38 2.74
CA ASN A 62 13.01 6.35 1.67
C ASN A 62 11.70 6.05 0.93
N GLY A 63 10.71 6.95 1.08
CA GLY A 63 9.41 6.82 0.44
C GLY A 63 9.47 6.70 -1.09
N ARG A 64 10.39 7.41 -1.76
CA ARG A 64 10.53 7.34 -3.22
C ARG A 64 11.02 5.97 -3.69
N VAL A 65 11.90 5.34 -2.91
CA VAL A 65 12.38 3.98 -3.18
C VAL A 65 11.26 2.96 -2.98
N LEU A 66 10.43 3.12 -1.95
CA LEU A 66 9.26 2.26 -1.73
C LEU A 66 8.27 2.37 -2.89
N VAL A 67 7.97 3.59 -3.35
CA VAL A 67 7.08 3.83 -4.52
C VAL A 67 7.65 3.16 -5.76
N LYS A 68 8.94 3.39 -6.07
CA LYS A 68 9.62 2.74 -7.22
C LYS A 68 9.58 1.22 -7.11
N GLY A 69 9.76 0.67 -5.91
CA GLY A 69 9.66 -0.76 -5.65
C GLY A 69 8.26 -1.31 -5.94
N ALA A 70 7.22 -0.60 -5.51
CA ALA A 70 5.84 -1.00 -5.75
C ALA A 70 5.46 -0.91 -7.24
N VAL A 71 5.86 0.16 -7.94
CA VAL A 71 5.71 0.31 -9.41
C VAL A 71 6.35 -0.88 -10.13
N ASN A 72 7.53 -1.30 -9.69
CA ASN A 72 8.26 -2.44 -10.26
C ASN A 72 7.71 -3.82 -9.85
N GLY A 73 6.55 -3.89 -9.18
CA GLY A 73 5.92 -5.17 -8.83
C GLY A 73 6.49 -5.87 -7.60
N ASN A 74 7.32 -5.21 -6.79
CA ASN A 74 7.95 -5.85 -5.64
C ASN A 74 7.05 -5.95 -4.41
N GLY A 75 5.86 -5.33 -4.43
CA GLY A 75 4.90 -5.46 -3.34
C GLY A 75 3.93 -4.28 -3.21
N ILE A 76 3.12 -4.37 -2.16
CA ILE A 76 2.14 -3.37 -1.73
C ILE A 76 2.85 -2.35 -0.85
N VAL A 77 2.57 -1.06 -1.07
CA VAL A 77 3.11 0.05 -0.28
C VAL A 77 1.97 0.89 0.30
N ARG A 78 2.18 1.47 1.49
CA ARG A 78 1.31 2.49 2.04
C ARG A 78 2.07 3.78 2.31
N VAL A 79 1.74 4.82 1.56
CA VAL A 79 2.42 6.12 1.55
C VAL A 79 1.40 7.24 1.34
N PRO A 80 1.78 8.51 1.58
CA PRO A 80 0.99 9.65 1.12
C PRO A 80 0.60 9.51 -0.36
N ARG A 81 -0.70 9.60 -0.67
CA ARG A 81 -1.25 9.42 -2.02
C ARG A 81 -0.62 10.35 -3.04
N ILE A 82 -0.25 11.56 -2.61
CA ILE A 82 0.44 12.56 -3.42
C ILE A 82 1.77 12.08 -4.01
N TYR A 83 2.43 11.08 -3.42
CA TYR A 83 3.66 10.51 -3.98
C TYR A 83 3.42 9.60 -5.18
N CYS A 84 2.18 9.16 -5.38
CA CYS A 84 1.82 8.13 -6.34
C CYS A 84 0.90 8.63 -7.46
N GLN A 85 0.38 9.86 -7.38
CA GLN A 85 -0.61 10.36 -8.34
C GLN A 85 -0.18 10.17 -9.80
N SER A 86 1.05 10.58 -10.14
CA SER A 86 1.56 10.41 -11.51
C SER A 86 1.69 8.94 -11.96
N HIS A 87 1.97 8.03 -11.03
CA HIS A 87 2.05 6.59 -11.32
C HIS A 87 0.66 5.97 -11.48
N ILE A 88 -0.32 6.47 -10.71
CA ILE A 88 -1.74 6.08 -10.84
C ILE A 88 -2.28 6.55 -12.19
N ASP A 89 -2.04 7.81 -12.55
CA ASP A 89 -2.49 8.39 -13.83
C ASP A 89 -1.88 7.66 -15.03
N ALA A 90 -0.66 7.14 -14.88
CA ALA A 90 0.04 6.34 -15.89
C ALA A 90 -0.37 4.86 -15.91
N GLY A 91 -1.20 4.39 -14.98
CA GLY A 91 -1.60 2.98 -14.85
C GLY A 91 -0.48 2.06 -14.32
N GLU A 92 0.60 2.63 -13.78
CA GLU A 92 1.72 1.90 -13.19
C GLU A 92 1.43 1.43 -11.76
N GLN A 93 0.49 2.10 -11.09
CA GLN A 93 -0.02 1.73 -9.77
C GLN A 93 -1.54 1.87 -9.71
N GLU A 94 -2.16 1.11 -8.82
CA GLU A 94 -3.57 1.21 -8.51
C GLU A 94 -3.81 1.03 -7.02
N GLU A 95 -4.93 1.59 -6.54
CA GLU A 95 -5.35 1.42 -5.15
C GLU A 95 -5.78 -0.03 -4.90
N VAL A 96 -5.33 -0.58 -3.78
CA VAL A 96 -5.58 -1.97 -3.40
C VAL A 96 -6.97 -2.13 -2.78
N PHE A 97 -7.41 -1.13 -2.02
CA PHE A 97 -8.73 -1.08 -1.39
C PHE A 97 -9.46 0.17 -1.86
N GLU A 98 -10.77 0.07 -2.01
CA GLU A 98 -11.64 1.23 -2.20
C GLU A 98 -11.74 1.99 -0.86
N GLN A 99 -11.65 3.32 -0.91
CA GLN A 99 -11.72 4.21 0.25
C GLN A 99 -13.13 4.35 0.81
#